data_AF-A0AA41AQB0-F1
#
_entry.id   AF-A0AA41AQB0-F1
#
_cell.length_a   1.000
_cell.length_b   1.000
_cell.length_c   1.000
_cell.angle_alpha   90.00
_cell.angle_beta   90.00
_cell.angle_gamma   90.00
#
_symmetry.space_group_name_H-M   'P 1'
#
loop_
_entity.id
_entity.type
_entity.pdbx_description
1 polymer ?
#
loop_
_entity_poly.entity_id
_entity_poly.type
_entity_poly.pdbx_seq_one_letter_code
_entity_poly.pdbx_strand_id
1 'polypeptide(L)' 'MSNDTDLDFALQVAGAELADTPPAPDSPLGRLRLFAAANPDVKLDRGHVRQALAGTLGRKFGS' A
#
# COMPACT_ATOMS: atom_id res chain seq x y z
N MET A 1 -4.84 -2.08 -23.86
CA MET A 1 -5.91 -2.54 -22.95
C MET A 1 -5.42 -3.83 -22.34
N SER A 2 -4.81 -3.75 -21.16
CA SER A 2 -4.48 -4.95 -20.37
C SER A 2 -5.74 -5.28 -19.59
N ASN A 3 -6.32 -6.43 -19.92
CA ASN A 3 -7.72 -6.72 -19.69
C ASN A 3 -8.01 -6.98 -18.21
N ASP A 4 -9.04 -6.33 -17.67
CA ASP A 4 -9.65 -6.60 -16.35
C ASP A 4 -9.83 -8.11 -16.08
N THR A 5 -10.03 -8.89 -17.14
CA THR A 5 -10.24 -10.35 -17.07
C THR A 5 -9.07 -11.12 -16.43
N ASP A 6 -7.82 -10.71 -16.67
CA ASP A 6 -6.66 -11.37 -16.05
C ASP A 6 -6.58 -11.03 -14.55
N LEU A 7 -6.99 -9.83 -14.16
CA LEU A 7 -7.07 -9.39 -12.77
C LEU A 7 -8.21 -10.10 -12.04
N ASP A 8 -9.40 -10.16 -12.63
CA ASP A 8 -10.57 -10.84 -12.08
C ASP A 8 -10.29 -12.33 -11.84
N PHE A 9 -9.63 -13.00 -12.80
CA PHE A 9 -9.19 -14.38 -12.64
C PHE A 9 -8.17 -14.53 -11.49
N ALA A 10 -7.19 -13.64 -11.41
CA ALA A 10 -6.19 -13.68 -10.34
C ALA A 10 -6.82 -13.48 -8.94
N LEU A 11 -7.82 -12.61 -8.82
CA LEU A 11 -8.55 -12.36 -7.57
C LEU A 11 -9.43 -13.55 -7.16
N GLN A 12 -10.11 -14.16 -8.14
CA GLN A 12 -10.94 -15.33 -7.92
C GLN A 12 -10.09 -16.54 -7.48
N VAL A 13 -8.91 -16.74 -8.08
CA VAL A 13 -7.97 -17.81 -7.70
C VAL A 13 -7.30 -17.56 -6.36
N ALA A 14 -7.02 -16.31 -6.01
CA ALA A 14 -6.43 -15.94 -4.72
C ALA A 14 -7.42 -16.06 -3.54
N GLY A 15 -8.72 -16.24 -3.79
CA GLY A 15 -9.77 -16.27 -2.77
C GLY A 15 -9.93 -14.93 -2.04
N ALA A 16 -9.47 -13.84 -2.66
CA ALA A 16 -9.44 -12.51 -2.06
C ALA A 16 -10.32 -11.57 -2.88
N GLU A 17 -11.40 -11.09 -2.26
CA GLU A 17 -12.22 -10.01 -2.79
C GLU A 17 -11.41 -8.71 -2.77
N LEU A 18 -11.42 -7.94 -3.86
CA LEU A 18 -10.83 -6.60 -3.87
C LEU A 18 -11.57 -5.74 -2.84
N ALA A 19 -10.83 -5.15 -1.90
CA ALA A 19 -11.43 -4.27 -0.92
C ALA A 19 -11.88 -2.95 -1.58
N ASP A 20 -13.18 -2.67 -1.56
CA ASP A 20 -13.74 -1.38 -2.00
C ASP A 20 -13.43 -0.23 -1.02
N THR A 21 -13.19 -0.58 0.24
CA THR A 21 -12.86 0.40 1.28
C THR A 21 -11.35 0.54 1.37
N PRO A 22 -10.82 1.77 1.37
CA PRO A 22 -9.38 1.95 1.51
C PRO A 22 -8.87 1.41 2.86
N PRO A 23 -7.62 0.91 2.90
CA PRO A 23 -7.04 0.38 4.13
C PRO A 23 -6.98 1.47 5.21
N ALA A 24 -7.23 1.07 6.46
CA ALA A 24 -7.20 1.98 7.62
C ALA A 24 -5.86 2.74 7.65
N PRO A 25 -5.85 4.05 7.93
CA PRO A 25 -4.66 4.91 7.76
C PRO A 25 -3.50 4.51 8.69
N ASP A 26 -3.81 3.88 9.81
CA ASP A 26 -2.86 3.35 10.79
C ASP A 26 -2.48 1.88 10.52
N SER A 27 -3.09 1.20 9.55
CA SER A 27 -2.60 -0.09 9.09
C SER A 27 -1.30 0.08 8.29
N PRO A 28 -0.43 -0.95 8.18
CA PRO A 28 0.78 -0.88 7.36
C PRO A 28 0.51 -0.47 5.90
N LEU A 29 -0.56 -1.01 5.29
CA LEU A 29 -0.97 -0.66 3.92
C LEU A 29 -1.49 0.78 3.82
N GLY A 30 -2.28 1.24 4.81
CA GLY A 30 -2.75 2.62 4.87
C GLY A 30 -1.60 3.61 4.99
N ARG A 31 -0.58 3.31 5.80
CA ARG A 31 0.63 4.14 5.91
C ARG A 31 1.39 4.24 4.60
N LEU A 32 1.57 3.13 3.88
CA LEU A 32 2.22 3.12 2.57
C LEU A 32 1.43 3.97 1.55
N ARG A 33 0.11 3.81 1.52
CA ARG A 33 -0.79 4.59 0.66
C ARG A 33 -0.65 6.09 0.93
N LEU A 34 -0.71 6.50 2.19
CA LEU A 34 -0.57 7.91 2.58
C LEU A 34 0.82 8.46 2.27
N PHE A 35 1.87 7.69 2.51
CA PHE A 35 3.24 8.09 2.19
C PHE A 35 3.44 8.29 0.68
N ALA A 36 2.95 7.37 -0.15
CA ALA A 36 3.05 7.50 -1.61
C ALA A 36 2.25 8.70 -2.13
N ALA A 37 1.05 8.94 -1.59
CA ALA A 37 0.26 10.12 -1.95
C ALA A 37 0.96 11.44 -1.60
N ALA A 38 1.70 11.48 -0.48
CA ALA A 38 2.48 12.65 -0.06
C ALA A 38 3.82 12.79 -0.81
N ASN A 39 4.34 11.72 -1.42
CA ASN A 39 5.65 11.67 -2.06
C ASN A 39 5.53 11.02 -3.46
N PRO A 40 4.92 11.70 -4.45
CA PRO A 40 4.57 11.11 -5.75
C PRO A 40 5.79 10.62 -6.56
N ASP A 41 6.97 11.22 -6.34
CA ASP A 41 8.20 10.87 -7.05
C ASP A 41 9.01 9.77 -6.36
N VAL A 42 8.58 9.31 -5.17
CA VAL A 42 9.30 8.29 -4.41
C VAL A 42 8.77 6.90 -4.77
N LYS A 43 9.65 6.08 -5.34
CA LYS A 43 9.37 4.65 -5.53
C LYS A 43 9.44 3.93 -4.19
N LEU A 44 8.32 3.33 -3.79
CA LEU A 44 8.27 2.45 -2.63
C LEU A 44 9.18 1.24 -2.83
N ASP A 45 9.90 0.88 -1.76
CA ASP A 45 10.79 -0.27 -1.73
C ASP A 45 10.59 -1.09 -0.44
N ARG A 46 11.41 -2.13 -0.27
CA ARG A 46 11.38 -3.00 0.92
C ARG A 46 11.66 -2.24 2.22
N GLY A 47 12.43 -1.15 2.19
CA GLY A 47 12.70 -0.31 3.35
C GLY A 47 11.43 0.37 3.85
N HIS A 48 10.67 0.96 2.93
CA HIS A 48 9.39 1.60 3.23
C HIS A 48 8.37 0.61 3.82
N VAL A 49 8.32 -0.62 3.28
CA VAL A 49 7.45 -1.68 3.82
C VAL A 49 7.81 -2.02 5.27
N ARG A 50 9.11 -2.19 5.57
CA ARG A 50 9.56 -2.47 6.95
C ARG A 50 9.22 -1.33 7.90
N GLN A 51 9.38 -0.07 7.47
CA GLN A 51 9.02 1.09 8.27
C GLN A 51 7.50 1.20 8.49
N ALA A 52 6.68 0.82 7.50
CA ALA A 52 5.23 0.82 7.64
C ALA A 52 4.74 -0.23 8.64
N LEU A 53 5.35 -1.43 8.61
CA LEU A 53 5.11 -2.49 9.59
C LEU A 53 5.52 -2.06 11.00
N ALA A 54 6.67 -1.39 11.13
CA ALA A 54 7.16 -0.86 12.39
C ALA A 54 6.42 0.41 12.88
N GLY A 55 5.54 0.99 12.05
CA GLY A 55 4.83 2.24 12.38
C GLY A 55 5.72 3.49 12.40
N THR A 56 6.89 3.44 11.76
CA THR A 56 7.89 4.52 11.71
C THR A 56 7.92 5.25 10.37
N LEU A 57 7.26 4.72 9.34
CA LEU A 57 7.23 5.32 8.01
C LEU A 57 6.71 6.77 8.06
N GLY A 58 7.48 7.70 7.49
CA GLY A 58 7.11 9.12 7.42
C GLY A 58 7.20 9.88 8.75
N ARG A 59 7.62 9.25 9.86
CA ARG A 59 7.96 10.00 11.07
C ARG A 59 9.24 10.80 10.81
N LYS A 60 9.13 12.13 10.78
CA LYS A 60 10.30 12.98 10.99
C LYS A 60 10.77 12.73 12.42
N PHE A 61 11.97 12.17 12.58
CA PHE A 61 12.64 12.22 13.88
C PHE A 61 12.69 13.70 14.25
N GLY A 62 12.06 14.05 15.38
CA GLY A 62 12.05 15.42 15.87
C GLY A 62 13.47 15.92 16.02
N SER A 63 13.72 17.10 15.46
CA SER A 63 14.90 17.93 15.68
C SER A 63 15.16 18.18 17.16
#